data_AF-A0A7C6X2W4-F1
#
_entry.id   AF-A0A7C6X2W4-F1
#
_cell.length_a   1.000
_cell.length_b   1.000
_cell.length_c   1.000
_cell.angle_alpha   90.00
_cell.angle_beta   90.00
_cell.angle_gamma   90.00
#
_symmetry.space_group_name_H-M   'P 1'
#
loop_
_entity.id
_entity.type
_entity.pdbx_description
1 polymer ?
#
loop_
_entity_poly.entity_id
_entity_poly.type
_entity_poly.pdbx_seq_one_letter_code
_entity_poly.pdbx_strand_id
1 'polypeptide(L)'
;MDAVSIQVATLGVTRLYFHITFLLAALILVLSGFGLHLLVFAGSLAFHELGHILWASFMGAEITRVEIWPFGASAKLERSWQLTPSADGMVALAGPFNSGILASVASAFQRGLMQSGSVVTEGTYPLLDLLVKVNLGLFLMNLVPCLPLDGGRLVRSRLALKVGYVEASRKMAGWGLAAGTVMTVAGFLGLAAGFDWYSLAVFGPVIIWGAADERESAASQNIMEILNRSERLRQRRAIPVSEIMVPHDATVAEVVSKLRPSRYHMILVAGRNMKVLGRVTETRLLEAFYGGGTHLRMRDLWDRTRPE
;
A
#
# COMPACT_ATOMS: atom_id res chain seq x y z
N MET A 1 -8.04 -1.96 -21.63
CA MET A 1 -6.85 -2.16 -22.48
C MET A 1 -6.00 -0.92 -22.28
N ASP A 2 -5.00 -0.99 -21.41
CA ASP A 2 -4.15 0.17 -21.10
C ASP A 2 -3.13 0.28 -22.25
N ALA A 3 -3.39 1.16 -23.21
CA ALA A 3 -2.68 1.25 -24.50
C ALA A 3 -1.21 1.72 -24.40
N VAL A 4 -0.64 1.78 -23.19
CA VAL A 4 0.62 2.48 -22.90
C VAL A 4 1.70 1.54 -22.32
N SER A 5 1.35 0.29 -22.04
CA SER A 5 2.24 -0.68 -21.38
C SER A 5 2.43 -1.92 -22.25
N ILE A 6 3.68 -2.32 -22.47
CA ILE A 6 4.04 -3.47 -23.32
C ILE A 6 4.34 -4.67 -22.42
N GLN A 7 3.68 -5.80 -22.66
CA GLN A 7 4.01 -7.04 -21.97
C GLN A 7 5.35 -7.58 -22.47
N VAL A 8 6.29 -7.81 -21.55
CA VAL A 8 7.67 -8.24 -21.87
C VAL A 8 7.90 -9.70 -21.51
N ALA A 9 7.34 -10.17 -20.39
CA ALA A 9 7.55 -11.53 -19.91
C ALA A 9 6.37 -12.05 -19.08
N THR A 10 6.33 -13.36 -18.89
CA THR A 10 5.40 -14.04 -17.96
C THR A 10 6.22 -14.99 -17.09
N LEU A 11 6.16 -14.80 -15.77
CA LEU A 11 6.84 -15.62 -14.76
C LEU A 11 5.77 -16.31 -13.92
N GLY A 12 5.45 -17.57 -14.27
CA GLY A 12 4.34 -18.29 -13.64
C GLY A 12 3.01 -17.60 -13.90
N VAL A 13 2.36 -17.12 -12.83
CA VAL A 13 1.08 -16.37 -12.90
C VAL A 13 1.31 -14.86 -13.05
N THR A 14 2.53 -14.38 -12.86
CA THR A 14 2.88 -12.95 -12.88
C THR A 14 3.24 -12.50 -14.29
N ARG A 15 2.56 -11.47 -14.80
CA ARG A 15 2.86 -10.84 -16.10
C ARG A 15 3.66 -9.56 -15.90
N LEU A 16 4.78 -9.44 -16.60
CA LEU A 16 5.68 -8.28 -16.55
C LEU A 16 5.38 -7.32 -17.70
N TYR A 17 5.17 -6.05 -17.38
CA TYR A 17 4.91 -4.97 -18.33
C TYR A 17 5.94 -3.86 -18.18
N PHE A 18 6.39 -3.29 -19.30
CA PHE A 18 7.17 -2.06 -19.29
C PHE A 18 6.30 -0.92 -19.81
N HIS A 19 6.21 0.15 -19.04
CA HIS A 19 5.51 1.35 -19.47
C HIS A 19 6.32 2.07 -20.56
N ILE A 20 5.66 2.69 -21.54
CA ILE A 20 6.35 3.34 -22.67
C ILE A 20 7.34 4.42 -22.21
N THR A 21 7.05 5.12 -21.12
CA THR A 21 7.95 6.12 -20.54
C THR A 21 9.25 5.50 -20.04
N PHE A 22 9.21 4.27 -19.51
CA PHE A 22 10.42 3.53 -19.13
C PHE A 22 11.25 3.20 -20.38
N LEU A 23 10.60 2.73 -21.45
CA LEU A 23 11.28 2.41 -22.71
C LEU A 23 11.92 3.65 -23.34
N LEU A 24 11.24 4.80 -23.31
CA LEU A 24 11.78 6.07 -23.80
C LEU A 24 12.97 6.55 -22.96
N ALA A 25 12.85 6.52 -21.63
CA ALA A 25 13.97 6.87 -20.74
C ALA A 25 15.16 5.92 -20.93
N ALA A 26 14.89 4.62 -21.06
CA ALA A 26 15.90 3.61 -21.36
C ALA A 26 16.61 3.86 -22.68
N LEU A 27 15.86 4.17 -23.75
CA LEU A 27 16.42 4.51 -25.05
C LEU A 27 17.34 5.73 -24.96
N ILE A 28 16.90 6.81 -24.31
CA ILE A 28 17.72 8.02 -24.12
C ILE A 28 19.01 7.70 -23.37
N LEU A 29 18.94 6.93 -22.28
CA LEU A 29 20.12 6.55 -21.50
C LEU A 29 21.09 5.67 -22.30
N VAL A 30 20.58 4.71 -23.08
CA VAL A 30 21.42 3.84 -23.92
C VAL A 30 22.10 4.65 -25.03
N LEU A 31 21.35 5.51 -25.73
CA LEU A 31 21.90 6.37 -26.78
C LEU A 31 22.92 7.38 -26.23
N SER A 32 22.79 7.77 -24.96
CA SER A 32 23.73 8.65 -24.27
C SER A 32 24.94 7.92 -23.67
N GLY A 33 25.08 6.60 -23.89
CA GLY A 33 26.21 5.80 -23.39
C GLY A 33 26.06 5.27 -21.96
N PHE A 34 24.92 5.51 -21.30
CA PHE A 34 24.65 5.08 -19.92
C PHE A 34 23.93 3.72 -19.82
N GLY A 35 24.00 2.88 -20.85
CA GLY A 35 23.32 1.58 -20.89
C GLY A 35 23.69 0.64 -19.73
N LEU A 36 24.96 0.59 -19.32
CA LEU A 36 25.38 -0.20 -18.16
C LEU A 36 24.84 0.36 -16.83
N HIS A 37 24.72 1.69 -16.71
CA HIS A 37 24.14 2.33 -15.52
C HIS A 37 22.65 1.99 -15.40
N LEU A 38 21.94 2.02 -16.53
CA LEU A 38 20.55 1.58 -16.61
C LEU A 38 20.40 0.11 -16.17
N LEU A 39 21.30 -0.79 -16.61
CA LEU A 39 21.25 -2.19 -16.20
C LEU A 39 21.46 -2.38 -14.69
N VAL A 40 22.41 -1.65 -14.10
CA VAL A 40 22.64 -1.67 -12.64
C VAL A 40 21.42 -1.14 -11.89
N PHE A 41 20.84 -0.02 -12.35
CA PHE A 41 19.63 0.57 -11.75
C PHE A 41 18.43 -0.37 -11.86
N ALA A 42 18.12 -0.84 -13.07
CA ALA A 42 16.99 -1.73 -13.33
C ALA A 42 17.14 -3.08 -12.60
N GLY A 43 18.35 -3.64 -12.55
CA GLY A 43 18.65 -4.84 -11.78
C GLY A 43 18.47 -4.64 -10.28
N SER A 44 18.89 -3.49 -9.74
CA SER A 44 18.71 -3.14 -8.32
C SER A 44 17.23 -2.95 -7.97
N LEU A 45 16.48 -2.26 -8.84
CA LEU A 45 15.04 -2.09 -8.69
C LEU A 45 14.32 -3.43 -8.78
N ALA A 46 14.69 -4.30 -9.72
CA ALA A 46 14.11 -5.64 -9.80
C ALA A 46 14.39 -6.45 -8.52
N PHE A 47 15.60 -6.36 -7.97
CA PHE A 47 15.95 -7.05 -6.72
C PHE A 47 15.19 -6.51 -5.50
N HIS A 48 14.93 -5.20 -5.47
CA HIS A 48 14.06 -4.55 -4.50
C HIS A 48 12.63 -5.12 -4.60
N GLU A 49 12.03 -5.09 -5.79
CA GLU A 49 10.67 -5.59 -6.01
C GLU A 49 10.53 -7.08 -5.71
N LEU A 50 11.56 -7.88 -6.01
CA LEU A 50 11.60 -9.29 -5.63
C LEU A 50 11.40 -9.49 -4.12
N GLY A 51 11.85 -8.56 -3.27
CA GLY A 51 11.60 -8.61 -1.83
C GLY A 51 10.12 -8.54 -1.50
N HIS A 52 9.40 -7.57 -2.08
CA HIS A 52 7.95 -7.47 -1.95
C HIS A 52 7.26 -8.73 -2.46
N ILE A 53 7.65 -9.21 -3.65
CA ILE A 53 7.01 -10.35 -4.32
C ILE A 53 7.14 -11.62 -3.48
N LEU A 54 8.35 -11.91 -2.99
CA LEU A 54 8.63 -13.09 -2.18
C LEU A 54 7.87 -13.03 -0.85
N TRP A 55 7.86 -11.86 -0.20
CA TRP A 55 7.16 -11.73 1.09
C TRP A 55 5.64 -11.77 0.93
N ALA A 56 5.09 -11.15 -0.12
CA ALA A 56 3.66 -11.22 -0.43
C ALA A 56 3.23 -12.67 -0.72
N SER A 57 4.01 -13.39 -1.52
CA SER A 57 3.79 -14.81 -1.83
C SER A 57 3.84 -15.67 -0.57
N PHE A 58 4.81 -15.43 0.31
CA PHE A 58 4.92 -16.13 1.60
C PHE A 58 3.68 -15.90 2.49
N MET A 59 3.07 -14.71 2.42
CA MET A 59 1.85 -14.36 3.15
C MET A 59 0.56 -14.81 2.42
N GLY A 60 0.68 -15.56 1.32
CA GLY A 60 -0.45 -16.13 0.57
C GLY A 60 -1.12 -15.17 -0.41
N ALA A 61 -0.52 -14.01 -0.70
CA ALA A 61 -1.00 -13.11 -1.74
C ALA A 61 -0.35 -13.43 -3.09
N GLU A 62 -1.16 -13.50 -4.15
CA GLU A 62 -0.68 -13.71 -5.52
C GLU A 62 -0.50 -12.37 -6.24
N ILE A 63 0.63 -12.21 -6.93
CA ILE A 63 0.92 -11.04 -7.76
C ILE A 63 0.74 -11.41 -9.21
N THR A 64 -0.22 -10.78 -9.87
CA THR A 64 -0.59 -11.14 -11.26
C THR A 64 -0.01 -10.20 -12.30
N ARG A 65 0.33 -8.97 -11.91
CA ARG A 65 0.90 -7.97 -12.82
C ARG A 65 1.98 -7.16 -12.12
N VAL A 66 3.15 -7.06 -12.74
CA VAL A 66 4.21 -6.12 -12.35
C VAL A 66 4.47 -5.19 -13.53
N GLU A 67 4.44 -3.89 -13.28
CA GLU A 67 4.64 -2.87 -14.29
C GLU A 67 5.81 -1.96 -13.92
N ILE A 68 6.81 -1.88 -14.78
CA ILE A 68 8.02 -1.08 -14.56
C ILE A 68 7.84 0.33 -15.14
N TRP A 69 8.12 1.32 -14.31
CA TRP A 69 8.11 2.75 -14.60
C TRP A 69 9.55 3.31 -14.51
N PRO A 70 9.83 4.48 -15.10
CA PRO A 70 11.14 5.14 -14.98
C PRO A 70 11.59 5.37 -13.54
N PHE A 71 10.63 5.58 -12.63
CA PHE A 71 10.87 6.00 -11.25
C PHE A 71 10.49 4.93 -10.21
N GLY A 72 10.21 3.69 -10.63
CA GLY A 72 9.81 2.61 -9.73
C GLY A 72 9.09 1.49 -10.45
N ALA A 73 8.47 0.57 -9.71
CA ALA A 73 7.54 -0.40 -10.28
C ALA A 73 6.21 -0.37 -9.53
N SER A 74 5.14 -0.78 -10.22
CA SER A 74 3.82 -0.98 -9.63
C SER A 74 3.45 -2.45 -9.76
N ALA A 75 3.20 -3.10 -8.63
CA ALA A 75 2.76 -4.48 -8.59
C ALA A 75 1.26 -4.54 -8.22
N LYS A 76 0.46 -5.17 -9.09
CA LYS A 76 -0.94 -5.45 -8.81
C LYS A 76 -1.04 -6.81 -8.12
N LEU A 77 -1.43 -6.77 -6.85
CA LEU A 77 -1.76 -7.94 -6.06
C LEU A 77 -3.21 -8.34 -6.34
N GLU A 78 -3.44 -9.58 -6.74
CA GLU A 78 -4.76 -10.18 -6.63
C GLU A 78 -5.03 -10.53 -5.16
N ARG A 79 -6.29 -10.34 -4.75
CA ARG A 79 -6.73 -10.64 -3.39
C ARG A 79 -5.98 -9.87 -2.30
N SER A 80 -5.52 -8.66 -2.59
CA SER A 80 -4.87 -7.78 -1.60
C SER A 80 -5.68 -7.59 -0.31
N TRP A 81 -7.01 -7.69 -0.37
CA TRP A 81 -7.93 -7.70 0.79
C TRP A 81 -7.75 -8.87 1.77
N GLN A 82 -7.02 -9.91 1.39
CA GLN A 82 -6.70 -11.04 2.26
C GLN A 82 -5.58 -10.72 3.24
N LEU A 83 -4.68 -9.78 2.90
CA LEU A 83 -3.62 -9.34 3.78
C LEU A 83 -4.19 -8.54 4.96
N THR A 84 -3.71 -8.84 6.16
CA THR A 84 -3.95 -7.97 7.32
C THR A 84 -3.13 -6.69 7.17
N PRO A 85 -3.53 -5.56 7.80
CA PRO A 85 -2.71 -4.35 7.76
C PRO A 85 -1.27 -4.60 8.23
N SER A 86 -1.07 -5.42 9.26
CA SER A 86 0.27 -5.80 9.69
C SER A 86 1.06 -6.53 8.60
N ALA A 87 0.42 -7.44 7.86
CA ALA A 87 1.04 -8.15 6.74
C ALA A 87 1.43 -7.19 5.60
N ASP A 88 0.54 -6.24 5.23
CA ASP A 88 0.84 -5.21 4.23
C ASP A 88 2.06 -4.37 4.62
N GLY A 89 2.19 -4.02 5.91
CA GLY A 89 3.37 -3.33 6.43
C GLY A 89 4.66 -4.13 6.31
N MET A 90 4.61 -5.44 6.57
CA MET A 90 5.78 -6.31 6.42
C MET A 90 6.18 -6.50 4.96
N VAL A 91 5.20 -6.62 4.06
CA VAL A 91 5.47 -6.64 2.61
C VAL A 91 6.16 -5.34 2.20
N ALA A 92 5.67 -4.18 2.64
CA ALA A 92 6.30 -2.90 2.34
C ALA A 92 7.76 -2.82 2.85
N LEU A 93 8.09 -3.42 3.99
CA LEU A 93 9.47 -3.44 4.47
C LEU A 93 10.41 -4.39 3.71
N ALA A 94 9.87 -5.39 3.02
CA ALA A 94 10.67 -6.43 2.38
C ALA A 94 11.54 -5.91 1.23
N GLY A 95 11.03 -4.96 0.42
CA GLY A 95 11.79 -4.33 -0.65
C GLY A 95 13.00 -3.54 -0.15
N PRO A 96 12.80 -2.56 0.77
CA PRO A 96 13.91 -1.85 1.41
C PRO A 96 14.91 -2.82 2.03
N PHE A 97 14.46 -3.85 2.75
CA PHE A 97 15.35 -4.84 3.35
C PHE A 97 16.24 -5.54 2.31
N ASN A 98 15.68 -5.96 1.17
CA ASN A 98 16.44 -6.53 0.07
C ASN A 98 17.48 -5.55 -0.50
N SER A 99 17.10 -4.29 -0.73
CA SER A 99 18.07 -3.26 -1.16
C SER A 99 19.18 -3.05 -0.13
N GLY A 100 18.85 -3.04 1.16
CA GLY A 100 19.82 -2.94 2.25
C GLY A 100 20.81 -4.11 2.27
N ILE A 101 20.33 -5.35 2.04
CA ILE A 101 21.19 -6.52 1.90
C ILE A 101 22.14 -6.34 0.72
N LEU A 102 21.61 -5.99 -0.47
CA LEU A 102 22.42 -5.87 -1.68
C LEU A 102 23.48 -4.76 -1.53
N ALA A 103 23.12 -3.61 -0.96
CA ALA A 103 24.06 -2.53 -0.63
C ALA A 103 25.15 -3.01 0.34
N SER A 104 24.78 -3.76 1.38
CA SER A 104 25.72 -4.26 2.39
C SER A 104 26.71 -5.27 1.81
N VAL A 105 26.22 -6.22 1.01
CA VAL A 105 27.03 -7.23 0.33
C VAL A 105 27.98 -6.59 -0.68
N ALA A 106 27.48 -5.68 -1.52
CA ALA A 106 28.31 -4.97 -2.48
C ALA A 106 29.40 -4.12 -1.80
N SER A 107 29.05 -3.44 -0.69
CA SER A 107 30.01 -2.66 0.10
C SER A 107 31.05 -3.53 0.82
N ALA A 108 30.66 -4.70 1.30
CA ALA A 108 31.58 -5.66 1.92
C ALA A 108 32.55 -6.23 0.87
N PHE A 109 32.03 -6.61 -0.32
CA PHE A 109 32.83 -7.08 -1.43
C PHE A 109 33.86 -6.03 -1.87
N GLN A 110 33.43 -4.78 -2.05
CA GLN A 110 34.30 -3.66 -2.39
C GLN A 110 35.43 -3.47 -1.37
N ARG A 111 35.12 -3.55 -0.07
CA ARG A 111 36.13 -3.46 0.99
C ARG A 111 37.12 -4.64 0.97
N GLY A 112 36.65 -5.84 0.63
CA GLY A 112 37.52 -7.01 0.45
C GLY A 112 38.53 -6.82 -0.69
N LEU A 113 38.09 -6.26 -1.83
CA LEU A 113 38.96 -5.91 -2.96
C LEU A 113 40.02 -4.85 -2.61
N MET A 114 39.66 -3.85 -1.79
CA MET A 114 40.61 -2.85 -1.27
C MET A 114 41.71 -3.51 -0.41
N GLN A 115 41.34 -4.52 0.39
CA GLN A 115 42.27 -5.21 1.29
C GLN A 115 43.18 -6.22 0.57
N SER A 116 42.79 -6.72 -0.61
CA SER A 116 43.60 -7.68 -1.39
C SER A 116 44.77 -7.04 -2.17
N GLY A 117 45.13 -5.79 -1.87
CA GLY A 117 46.26 -5.10 -2.50
C GLY A 117 45.97 -4.53 -3.89
N SER A 118 44.73 -4.59 -4.36
CA SER A 118 44.29 -3.81 -5.52
C SER A 118 44.21 -2.34 -5.11
N VAL A 119 44.78 -1.41 -5.89
CA VAL A 119 44.60 0.03 -5.66
C VAL A 119 43.16 0.38 -6.02
N VAL A 120 42.26 0.20 -5.05
CA VAL A 120 40.84 0.50 -5.21
C VAL A 120 40.58 1.86 -4.56
N THR A 121 40.58 2.89 -5.39
CA THR A 121 40.07 4.23 -5.05
C THR A 121 38.62 4.37 -5.56
N GLU A 122 37.88 5.36 -5.08
CA GLU A 122 36.54 5.66 -5.61
C GLU A 122 36.61 5.87 -7.14
N GLY A 123 35.79 5.15 -7.91
CA GLY A 123 35.83 5.14 -9.38
C GLY A 123 36.67 4.02 -10.01
N THR A 124 37.37 3.19 -9.22
CA THR A 124 38.11 2.03 -9.74
C THR A 124 37.16 0.97 -10.31
N TYR A 125 36.01 0.79 -9.68
CA TYR A 125 34.93 -0.09 -10.15
C TYR A 125 33.63 0.71 -10.23
N PRO A 126 33.44 1.54 -11.26
CA PRO A 126 32.37 2.54 -11.30
C PRO A 126 30.97 1.91 -11.23
N LEU A 127 30.80 0.70 -11.78
CA LEU A 127 29.53 -0.03 -11.70
C LEU A 127 29.26 -0.62 -10.31
N LEU A 128 30.30 -1.02 -9.58
CA LEU A 128 30.16 -1.51 -8.20
C LEU A 128 29.83 -0.34 -7.25
N ASP A 129 30.51 0.79 -7.42
CA ASP A 129 30.21 2.04 -6.70
C ASP A 129 28.75 2.47 -6.94
N LEU A 130 28.31 2.41 -8.20
CA LEU A 130 26.94 2.69 -8.58
C LEU A 130 25.96 1.70 -7.94
N LEU A 131 26.27 0.39 -7.95
CA LEU A 131 25.42 -0.64 -7.33
C LEU A 131 25.20 -0.36 -5.84
N VAL A 132 26.27 0.00 -5.11
CA VAL A 132 26.18 0.40 -3.70
C VAL A 132 25.31 1.64 -3.54
N LYS A 133 25.61 2.71 -4.30
CA LYS A 133 24.91 4.01 -4.22
C LYS A 133 23.42 3.86 -4.52
N VAL A 134 23.06 3.12 -5.58
CA VAL A 134 21.66 2.87 -5.97
C VAL A 134 20.92 2.09 -4.90
N ASN A 135 21.47 0.96 -4.41
CA ASN A 135 20.76 0.14 -3.43
C ASN A 135 20.66 0.81 -2.06
N LEU A 136 21.68 1.56 -1.65
CA LEU A 136 21.60 2.38 -0.45
C LEU A 136 20.54 3.49 -0.61
N GLY A 137 20.49 4.13 -1.78
CA GLY A 137 19.46 5.10 -2.13
C GLY A 137 18.05 4.49 -2.07
N LEU A 138 17.83 3.34 -2.69
CA LEU A 138 16.57 2.61 -2.66
C LEU A 138 16.17 2.23 -1.23
N PHE A 139 17.11 1.78 -0.40
CA PHE A 139 16.88 1.46 1.01
C PHE A 139 16.44 2.71 1.79
N LEU A 140 17.23 3.79 1.73
CA LEU A 140 16.97 4.99 2.54
C LEU A 140 15.70 5.72 2.09
N MET A 141 15.54 5.92 0.78
CA MET A 141 14.39 6.64 0.24
C MET A 141 13.10 5.87 0.48
N ASN A 142 13.07 4.56 0.27
CA ASN A 142 11.85 3.78 0.52
C ASN A 142 11.54 3.58 2.01
N LEU A 143 12.42 3.95 2.95
CA LEU A 143 12.06 3.99 4.38
C LEU A 143 11.44 5.33 4.82
N VAL A 144 11.44 6.35 3.96
CA VAL A 144 10.81 7.63 4.27
C VAL A 144 9.30 7.45 4.47
N PRO A 145 8.71 7.96 5.57
CA PRO A 145 7.29 7.79 5.90
C PRO A 145 6.39 8.70 5.05
N CYS A 146 6.40 8.51 3.74
CA CYS A 146 5.69 9.35 2.77
C CYS A 146 5.13 8.46 1.65
N LEU A 147 3.83 8.56 1.33
CA LEU A 147 3.30 7.85 0.15
C LEU A 147 3.77 8.54 -1.14
N PRO A 148 4.07 7.80 -2.22
CA PRO A 148 3.85 6.36 -2.43
C PRO A 148 4.94 5.41 -1.89
N LEU A 149 5.99 5.92 -1.23
CA LEU A 149 7.13 5.13 -0.78
C LEU A 149 6.72 4.07 0.27
N ASP A 150 7.53 3.01 0.37
CA ASP A 150 7.20 1.87 1.23
C ASP A 150 7.11 2.21 2.73
N GLY A 151 7.93 3.15 3.20
CA GLY A 151 7.85 3.67 4.57
C GLY A 151 6.51 4.34 4.83
N GLY A 152 5.96 5.03 3.82
CA GLY A 152 4.60 5.55 3.84
C GLY A 152 3.56 4.44 3.95
N ARG A 153 3.72 3.35 3.18
CA ARG A 153 2.85 2.17 3.23
C ARG A 153 2.92 1.45 4.58
N LEU A 154 4.10 1.34 5.19
CA LEU A 154 4.29 0.80 6.53
C LEU A 154 3.57 1.64 7.60
N VAL A 155 3.74 2.97 7.56
CA VAL A 155 3.06 3.87 8.51
C VAL A 155 1.55 3.82 8.32
N ARG A 156 1.09 3.83 7.05
CA ARG A 156 -0.32 3.65 6.70
C ARG A 156 -0.87 2.35 7.28
N SER A 157 -0.17 1.24 7.12
CA SER A 157 -0.66 -0.06 7.57
C SER A 157 -0.79 -0.13 9.10
N ARG A 158 0.14 0.51 9.83
CA ARG A 158 0.05 0.67 11.28
C ARG A 158 -1.07 1.61 11.70
N LEU A 159 -1.30 2.69 10.96
CA LEU A 159 -2.40 3.63 11.20
C LEU A 159 -3.75 2.99 10.90
N ALA A 160 -3.83 2.13 9.89
CA ALA A 160 -5.04 1.40 9.49
C ALA A 160 -5.58 0.50 10.61
N LEU A 161 -4.72 -0.02 11.49
CA LEU A 161 -5.14 -0.77 12.68
C LEU A 161 -5.98 0.07 13.65
N LYS A 162 -5.81 1.40 13.64
CA LYS A 162 -6.51 2.33 14.55
C LYS A 162 -7.73 2.98 13.91
N VAL A 163 -7.60 3.44 12.67
CA VAL A 163 -8.62 4.27 12.00
C VAL A 163 -9.26 3.63 10.78
N GLY A 164 -8.87 2.40 10.42
CA GLY A 164 -9.28 1.74 9.18
C GLY A 164 -8.38 2.09 7.99
N TYR A 165 -8.34 1.20 6.99
CA TYR A 165 -7.44 1.31 5.84
C TYR A 165 -7.67 2.60 5.05
N VAL A 166 -8.92 2.88 4.71
CA VAL A 166 -9.29 4.02 3.85
C VAL A 166 -8.90 5.35 4.48
N GLU A 167 -9.21 5.56 5.76
CA GLU A 167 -8.88 6.80 6.45
C GLU A 167 -7.35 6.93 6.67
N ALA A 168 -6.66 5.81 6.92
CA ALA A 168 -5.21 5.80 6.98
C ALA A 168 -4.57 6.17 5.63
N SER A 169 -5.06 5.62 4.52
CA SER A 169 -4.62 5.95 3.16
C SER A 169 -4.87 7.42 2.85
N ARG A 170 -6.06 7.95 3.18
CA ARG A 170 -6.40 9.36 2.96
C ARG A 170 -5.44 10.30 3.70
N LYS A 171 -5.15 10.03 4.98
CA LYS A 171 -4.23 10.84 5.78
C LYS A 171 -2.81 10.77 5.24
N MET A 172 -2.31 9.58 4.95
CA MET A 172 -0.96 9.40 4.43
C MET A 172 -0.80 9.96 3.01
N ALA A 173 -1.83 9.89 2.17
CA ALA A 173 -1.81 10.49 0.84
C ALA A 173 -1.82 12.02 0.93
N GLY A 174 -2.59 12.60 1.86
CA GLY A 174 -2.53 14.03 2.16
C GLY A 174 -1.14 14.48 2.60
N TRP A 175 -0.48 13.68 3.45
CA TRP A 175 0.92 13.92 3.83
C TRP A 175 1.88 13.82 2.63
N GLY A 176 1.71 12.82 1.77
CA GLY A 176 2.51 12.66 0.55
C GLY A 176 2.37 13.84 -0.42
N LEU A 177 1.14 14.33 -0.64
CA LEU A 177 0.88 15.52 -1.45
C LEU A 177 1.57 16.76 -0.87
N ALA A 178 1.49 16.98 0.44
CA ALA A 178 2.15 18.10 1.09
C ALA A 178 3.68 18.00 0.97
N ALA A 179 4.26 16.84 1.27
CA ALA A 179 5.70 16.60 1.18
C ALA A 179 6.20 16.78 -0.26
N GLY A 180 5.53 16.18 -1.24
CA GLY A 180 5.87 16.32 -2.66
C GLY A 180 5.75 17.77 -3.15
N THR A 181 4.76 18.53 -2.67
CA THR A 181 4.63 19.98 -2.97
C THR A 181 5.82 20.77 -2.42
N VAL A 182 6.18 20.53 -1.16
CA VAL A 182 7.34 21.18 -0.53
C VAL A 182 8.62 20.83 -1.28
N MET A 183 8.84 19.56 -1.64
CA MET A 183 10.00 19.13 -2.42
C MET A 183 10.06 19.82 -3.78
N THR A 184 8.91 19.91 -4.47
CA THR A 184 8.81 20.55 -5.78
C THR A 184 9.17 22.03 -5.69
N VAL A 185 8.54 22.76 -4.77
CA VAL A 185 8.79 24.20 -4.56
C VAL A 185 10.25 24.45 -4.15
N ALA A 186 10.76 23.69 -3.18
CA ALA A 186 12.15 23.79 -2.75
C ALA A 186 13.12 23.49 -3.90
N GLY A 187 12.85 22.48 -4.72
CA GLY A 187 13.64 22.15 -5.90
C GLY A 187 13.73 23.32 -6.88
N PHE A 188 12.60 23.90 -7.26
CA PHE A 188 12.58 25.06 -8.18
C PHE A 188 13.21 26.31 -7.59
N LEU A 189 12.98 26.61 -6.31
CA LEU A 189 13.62 27.75 -5.63
C LEU A 189 15.14 27.56 -5.53
N GLY A 190 15.59 26.34 -5.24
CA GLY A 190 17.01 25.99 -5.23
C GLY A 190 17.66 26.21 -6.59
N LEU A 191 17.01 25.73 -7.66
CA LEU A 191 17.48 25.95 -9.03
C LEU A 191 17.53 27.44 -9.39
N ALA A 192 16.51 28.21 -9.02
CA ALA A 192 16.49 29.66 -9.24
C ALA A 192 17.59 30.40 -8.46
N ALA A 193 18.00 29.87 -7.30
CA ALA A 193 19.11 30.38 -6.50
C ALA A 193 20.49 29.85 -6.96
N GLY A 194 20.55 29.04 -8.02
CA GLY A 194 21.79 28.50 -8.59
C GLY A 194 22.30 27.21 -7.93
N PHE A 195 21.48 26.54 -7.11
CA PHE A 195 21.81 25.23 -6.54
C PHE A 195 21.37 24.10 -7.48
N ASP A 196 22.15 23.02 -7.54
CA ASP A 196 21.88 21.84 -8.39
C ASP A 196 20.83 20.87 -7.82
N TRP A 197 19.69 21.38 -7.36
CA TRP A 197 18.62 20.58 -6.73
C TRP A 197 17.65 19.96 -7.74
N TYR A 198 18.16 19.51 -8.89
CA TYR A 198 17.37 18.88 -9.95
C TYR A 198 16.61 17.64 -9.45
N SER A 199 17.21 16.89 -8.53
CA SER A 199 16.58 15.70 -7.93
C SER A 199 15.26 16.05 -7.22
N LEU A 200 15.23 17.11 -6.41
CA LEU A 200 14.01 17.54 -5.72
C LEU A 200 12.93 18.02 -6.71
N ALA A 201 13.34 18.75 -7.76
CA ALA A 201 12.44 19.23 -8.79
C ALA A 201 11.79 18.09 -9.59
N VAL A 202 12.47 16.94 -9.75
CA VAL A 202 11.94 15.76 -10.44
C VAL A 202 11.17 14.84 -9.48
N PHE A 203 11.71 14.53 -8.30
CA PHE A 203 11.07 13.62 -7.36
C PHE A 203 9.81 14.21 -6.72
N GLY A 204 9.76 15.52 -6.48
CA GLY A 204 8.58 16.18 -5.91
C GLY A 204 7.29 15.88 -6.69
N PRO A 205 7.23 16.15 -8.01
CA PRO A 205 6.08 15.80 -8.85
C PRO A 205 5.76 14.30 -8.88
N VAL A 206 6.77 13.42 -8.86
CA VAL A 206 6.56 11.96 -8.81
C VAL A 206 5.87 11.55 -7.51
N ILE A 207 6.29 12.11 -6.37
CA ILE A 207 5.65 11.88 -5.07
C ILE A 207 4.21 12.40 -5.07
N ILE A 208 3.96 13.59 -5.63
CA ILE A 208 2.60 14.15 -5.75
C ILE A 208 1.71 13.20 -6.57
N TRP A 209 2.20 12.77 -7.74
CA TRP A 209 1.46 11.87 -8.62
C TRP A 209 1.14 10.54 -7.92
N GLY A 210 2.13 9.88 -7.32
CA GLY A 210 1.90 8.62 -6.63
C GLY A 210 1.01 8.75 -5.38
N ALA A 211 1.12 9.86 -4.64
CA ALA A 211 0.22 10.13 -3.52
C ALA A 211 -1.23 10.38 -3.97
N ALA A 212 -1.42 11.03 -5.14
CA ALA A 212 -2.74 11.22 -5.74
C ALA A 212 -3.35 9.89 -6.22
N ASP A 213 -2.56 9.07 -6.91
CA ASP A 213 -2.97 7.72 -7.38
C ASP A 213 -3.40 6.81 -6.22
N GLU A 214 -2.64 6.83 -5.12
CA GLU A 214 -2.97 6.05 -3.92
C GLU A 214 -4.26 6.54 -3.25
N ARG A 215 -4.54 7.86 -3.30
CA ARG A 215 -5.79 8.44 -2.77
C ARG A 215 -7.01 8.00 -3.57
N GLU A 216 -6.89 7.97 -4.90
CA GLU A 216 -7.95 7.53 -5.80
C GLU A 216 -8.19 6.02 -5.68
N SER A 217 -7.11 5.24 -5.60
CA SER A 217 -7.15 3.80 -5.36
C SER A 217 -7.84 3.45 -4.03
N ALA A 218 -7.58 4.21 -2.96
CA ALA A 218 -8.27 4.03 -1.68
C ALA A 218 -9.78 4.31 -1.75
N ALA A 219 -10.20 5.29 -2.56
CA ALA A 219 -11.63 5.60 -2.77
C ALA A 219 -12.35 4.46 -3.51
N SER A 220 -11.69 3.84 -4.49
CA SER A 220 -12.22 2.68 -5.22
C SER A 220 -12.28 1.42 -4.34
N GLN A 221 -11.33 1.26 -3.42
CA GLN A 221 -11.32 0.15 -2.46
C GLN A 221 -12.48 0.21 -1.45
N ASN A 222 -13.03 1.38 -1.10
CA ASN A 222 -14.25 1.46 -0.28
C ASN A 222 -15.40 0.64 -0.89
N ILE A 223 -15.58 0.76 -2.21
CA ILE A 223 -16.63 0.05 -2.94
C ILE A 223 -16.34 -1.44 -2.94
N MET A 224 -15.10 -1.84 -3.20
CA MET A 224 -14.70 -3.25 -3.18
C MET A 224 -14.73 -3.87 -1.79
N GLU A 225 -14.45 -3.13 -0.72
CA GLU A 225 -14.57 -3.64 0.65
C GLU A 225 -16.04 -3.94 0.99
N ILE A 226 -16.97 -3.10 0.55
CA ILE A 226 -18.41 -3.33 0.70
C ILE A 226 -18.85 -4.57 -0.12
N LEU A 227 -18.40 -4.69 -1.38
CA LEU A 227 -18.73 -5.83 -2.24
C LEU A 227 -18.13 -7.14 -1.71
N ASN A 228 -16.89 -7.11 -1.22
CA ASN A 228 -16.14 -8.27 -0.75
C ASN A 228 -16.45 -8.67 0.69
N ARG A 229 -17.29 -7.93 1.45
CA ARG A 229 -17.78 -8.36 2.77
C ARG A 229 -18.53 -9.69 2.69
N SER A 230 -19.31 -9.87 1.63
CA SER A 230 -20.05 -11.12 1.34
C SER A 230 -19.10 -12.30 1.03
N GLU A 231 -18.00 -12.02 0.34
CA GLU A 231 -17.00 -13.02 -0.05
C GLU A 231 -16.07 -13.40 1.11
N ARG A 232 -15.76 -12.44 2.00
CA ARG A 232 -15.04 -12.69 3.26
C ARG A 232 -15.79 -13.65 4.19
N LEU A 233 -17.13 -13.56 4.26
CA LEU A 233 -17.98 -14.53 4.98
C LEU A 233 -17.86 -15.93 4.36
N ARG A 234 -17.78 -16.01 3.03
CA ARG A 234 -17.62 -17.27 2.29
C ARG A 234 -16.25 -17.92 2.46
N GLN A 235 -15.16 -17.13 2.54
CA GLN A 235 -13.79 -17.65 2.51
C GLN A 235 -13.12 -17.79 3.89
N ARG A 236 -13.34 -16.88 4.85
CA ARG A 236 -12.63 -16.93 6.15
C ARG A 236 -13.20 -17.95 7.14
N ARG A 237 -14.28 -18.66 6.79
CA ARG A 237 -15.05 -19.61 7.62
C ARG A 237 -15.61 -19.06 8.94
N ALA A 238 -15.06 -17.97 9.49
CA ALA A 238 -15.54 -17.24 10.64
C ALA A 238 -15.15 -15.75 10.53
N ILE A 239 -16.07 -14.86 10.91
CA ILE A 239 -15.80 -13.44 11.11
C ILE A 239 -15.98 -13.17 12.60
N PRO A 240 -15.05 -12.47 13.27
CA PRO A 240 -15.24 -12.08 14.66
C PRO A 240 -16.44 -11.15 14.76
N VAL A 241 -17.52 -11.64 15.36
CA VAL A 241 -18.74 -10.88 15.62
C VAL A 241 -18.59 -10.20 16.97
N SER A 242 -18.85 -8.89 17.01
CA SER A 242 -18.99 -8.17 18.28
C SER A 242 -20.47 -8.03 18.61
N GLU A 243 -20.89 -8.58 19.73
CA GLU A 243 -22.27 -8.48 20.19
C GLU A 243 -22.47 -7.18 20.96
N ILE A 244 -23.54 -6.46 20.63
CA ILE A 244 -23.98 -5.28 21.37
C ILE A 244 -25.40 -5.48 21.84
N MET A 245 -25.62 -5.37 23.15
CA MET A 245 -26.94 -5.50 23.75
C MET A 245 -27.58 -4.12 23.87
N VAL A 246 -28.76 -3.96 23.28
CA VAL A 246 -29.50 -2.69 23.25
C VAL A 246 -30.91 -2.90 23.77
N PRO A 247 -31.48 -1.93 24.51
CA PRO A 247 -32.83 -2.07 25.02
C PRO A 247 -33.84 -1.98 23.85
N HIS A 248 -34.95 -2.70 23.97
CA HIS A 248 -36.00 -2.79 22.95
C HIS A 248 -36.64 -1.44 22.55
N ASP A 249 -36.53 -0.43 23.39
CA ASP A 249 -37.02 0.92 23.15
C ASP A 249 -35.99 1.88 22.55
N ALA A 250 -34.73 1.45 22.39
CA ALA A 250 -33.69 2.22 21.69
C ALA A 250 -34.09 2.47 20.22
N THR A 251 -33.69 3.61 19.69
CA THR A 251 -33.93 3.98 18.30
C THR A 251 -32.83 3.43 17.38
N VAL A 252 -33.16 3.19 16.10
CA VAL A 252 -32.17 2.78 15.09
C VAL A 252 -31.00 3.76 15.02
N ALA A 253 -31.27 5.07 15.06
CA ALA A 253 -30.23 6.09 15.01
C ALA A 253 -29.26 6.00 16.20
N GLU A 254 -29.77 5.78 17.42
CA GLU A 254 -28.93 5.58 18.61
C GLU A 254 -28.04 4.34 18.49
N VAL A 255 -28.57 3.24 17.95
CA VAL A 255 -27.79 2.00 17.79
C VAL A 255 -26.74 2.14 16.69
N VAL A 256 -27.08 2.77 15.56
CA VAL A 256 -26.14 3.04 14.46
C VAL A 256 -24.96 3.89 14.93
N SER A 257 -25.21 4.88 15.79
CA SER A 257 -24.14 5.73 16.36
C SER A 257 -23.10 4.96 17.20
N LYS A 258 -23.46 3.76 17.69
CA LYS A 258 -22.59 2.91 18.52
C LYS A 258 -21.84 1.86 17.69
N LEU A 259 -22.12 1.74 16.39
CA LEU A 259 -21.43 0.81 15.51
C LEU A 259 -20.00 1.25 15.25
N ARG A 260 -19.09 0.27 15.16
CA ARG A 260 -17.69 0.50 14.80
C ARG A 260 -17.43 0.00 13.37
N PRO A 261 -16.84 0.81 12.47
CA PRO A 261 -16.64 0.41 11.06
C PRO A 261 -15.79 -0.85 10.86
N SER A 262 -14.90 -1.16 11.80
CA SER A 262 -13.90 -2.23 11.71
C SER A 262 -14.35 -3.59 12.25
N ARG A 263 -15.61 -3.75 12.68
CA ARG A 263 -16.16 -5.02 13.19
C ARG A 263 -17.58 -5.25 12.70
N TYR A 264 -17.95 -6.52 12.49
CA TYR A 264 -19.34 -6.89 12.22
C TYR A 264 -20.10 -6.97 13.54
N HIS A 265 -21.17 -6.19 13.67
CA HIS A 265 -21.96 -6.13 14.89
C HIS A 265 -23.20 -7.01 14.80
N MET A 266 -23.39 -7.84 15.82
CA MET A 266 -24.66 -8.52 16.05
C MET A 266 -25.41 -7.79 17.17
N ILE A 267 -26.55 -7.21 16.84
CA ILE A 267 -27.32 -6.42 17.80
C ILE A 267 -28.31 -7.34 18.52
N LEU A 268 -28.11 -7.52 19.83
CA LEU A 268 -29.01 -8.25 20.71
C LEU A 268 -30.02 -7.27 21.31
N VAL A 269 -31.30 -7.45 20.98
CA VAL A 269 -32.38 -6.61 21.51
C VAL A 269 -32.88 -7.22 22.80
N ALA A 270 -32.85 -6.45 23.89
CA ALA A 270 -33.17 -6.92 25.23
C ALA A 270 -34.36 -6.20 25.86
N GLY A 271 -35.15 -6.97 26.62
CA GLY A 271 -36.18 -6.44 27.50
C GLY A 271 -35.58 -5.82 28.77
N ARG A 272 -36.42 -5.17 29.58
CA ARG A 272 -36.00 -4.56 30.86
C ARG A 272 -35.38 -5.55 31.85
N ASN A 273 -35.63 -6.83 31.64
CA ASN A 273 -35.25 -7.97 32.49
C ASN A 273 -33.89 -8.57 32.05
N MET A 274 -33.13 -7.89 31.17
CA MET A 274 -31.92 -8.40 30.53
C MET A 274 -32.12 -9.70 29.71
N LYS A 275 -33.37 -10.14 29.52
CA LYS A 275 -33.69 -11.25 28.62
C LYS A 275 -33.54 -10.76 27.18
N VAL A 276 -32.72 -11.49 26.42
CA VAL A 276 -32.61 -11.30 24.97
C VAL A 276 -33.96 -11.64 24.38
N LEU A 277 -34.59 -10.61 23.83
CA LEU A 277 -35.84 -10.75 23.09
C LEU A 277 -35.48 -11.35 21.74
N GLY A 278 -34.53 -10.76 21.00
CA GLY A 278 -33.94 -11.42 19.82
C GLY A 278 -32.81 -10.63 19.18
N ARG A 279 -32.59 -10.81 17.88
CA ARG A 279 -31.35 -10.40 17.20
C ARG A 279 -31.61 -9.63 15.91
N VAL A 280 -30.76 -8.64 15.62
CA VAL A 280 -30.78 -7.81 14.40
C VAL A 280 -29.37 -7.74 13.82
N THR A 281 -29.21 -8.05 12.53
CA THR A 281 -27.95 -7.91 11.80
C THR A 281 -27.61 -6.45 11.53
N GLU A 282 -26.32 -6.13 11.48
CA GLU A 282 -25.83 -4.81 11.06
C GLU A 282 -26.42 -4.41 9.70
N THR A 283 -26.52 -5.35 8.75
CA THR A 283 -27.11 -5.12 7.42
C THR A 283 -28.55 -4.62 7.51
N ARG A 284 -29.41 -5.33 8.26
CA ARG A 284 -30.83 -4.98 8.38
C ARG A 284 -31.03 -3.67 9.16
N LEU A 285 -30.18 -3.40 10.14
CA LEU A 285 -30.19 -2.13 10.86
C LEU A 285 -29.84 -0.95 9.95
N LEU A 286 -28.82 -1.11 9.10
CA LEU A 286 -28.41 -0.08 8.14
C LEU A 286 -29.44 0.12 7.02
N GLU A 287 -30.05 -0.96 6.51
CA GLU A 287 -31.17 -0.87 5.56
C GLU A 287 -32.32 -0.03 6.12
N ALA A 288 -32.70 -0.26 7.38
CA ALA A 288 -33.74 0.53 8.03
C ALA A 288 -33.33 1.99 8.25
N PHE A 289 -32.06 2.25 8.58
CA PHE A 289 -31.52 3.60 8.75
C PHE A 289 -31.54 4.39 7.44
N TYR A 290 -31.04 3.81 6.35
CA TYR A 290 -31.04 4.44 5.02
C TYR A 290 -32.44 4.52 4.38
N GLY A 291 -33.35 3.62 4.76
CA GLY A 291 -34.76 3.67 4.37
C GLY A 291 -35.60 4.75 5.09
N GLY A 292 -34.97 5.64 5.87
CA GLY A 292 -35.65 6.73 6.59
C GLY A 292 -36.26 6.31 7.94
N GLY A 293 -35.99 5.09 8.40
CA GLY A 293 -36.49 4.52 9.65
C GLY A 293 -35.71 4.92 10.90
N THR A 294 -35.12 6.12 10.94
CA THR A 294 -34.25 6.57 12.05
C THR A 294 -34.95 6.58 13.41
N HIS A 295 -36.27 6.83 13.43
CA HIS A 295 -37.11 6.84 14.62
C HIS A 295 -37.72 5.48 14.99
N LEU A 296 -37.53 4.46 14.15
CA LEU A 296 -38.01 3.12 14.47
C LEU A 296 -37.30 2.61 15.73
N ARG A 297 -38.05 1.86 16.54
CA ARG A 297 -37.49 1.25 17.74
C ARG A 297 -36.97 -0.14 17.42
N MET A 298 -35.96 -0.58 18.17
CA MET A 298 -35.37 -1.91 17.98
C MET A 298 -36.40 -3.05 18.12
N ARG A 299 -37.47 -2.84 18.91
CA ARG A 299 -38.62 -3.78 19.01
C ARG A 299 -39.41 -3.99 17.72
N ASP A 300 -39.25 -3.12 16.72
CA ASP A 300 -39.98 -3.20 15.45
C ASP A 300 -39.10 -3.86 14.36
N LEU A 301 -37.81 -4.05 14.63
CA LEU A 301 -36.80 -4.47 13.66
C LEU A 301 -36.22 -5.88 13.87
N TRP A 302 -36.38 -6.44 15.07
CA TRP A 302 -35.86 -7.75 15.43
C TRP A 302 -36.66 -8.92 14.87
N ASP A 303 -35.93 -9.95 14.42
CA ASP A 303 -36.52 -11.24 14.13
C ASP A 303 -36.85 -11.91 15.47
N ARG A 304 -38.14 -12.23 15.68
CA ARG A 304 -38.57 -13.03 16.82
C ARG A 304 -37.83 -14.36 16.76
N THR A 305 -36.87 -14.57 17.65
CA THR A 305 -36.30 -15.89 17.89
C THR A 305 -37.44 -16.81 18.31
N ARG A 306 -37.81 -17.76 17.45
CA ARG A 306 -38.45 -18.98 17.92
C ARG A 306 -37.42 -19.65 18.84
N PRO A 307 -37.73 -19.90 20.12
CA PRO A 307 -36.90 -20.77 20.92
C PRO A 307 -36.97 -22.18 20.31
N GLU A 308 -35.81 -22.79 20.11
CA GLU A 308 -35.69 -24.26 20.12
C GLU A 308 -35.95 -24.78 21.53
#